data_AF-A0A2R5F233-F1
#
_entry.id   AF-A0A2R5F233-F1
#
_cell.length_a   1.000
_cell.length_b   1.000
_cell.length_c   1.000
_cell.angle_alpha   90.00
_cell.angle_beta   90.00
_cell.angle_gamma   90.00
#
_symmetry.space_group_name_H-M   'P 1'
#
loop_
_entity.id
_entity.type
_entity.pdbx_description
1 polymer ?
#
loop_
_entity_poly.entity_id
_entity_poly.type
_entity_poly.pdbx_seq_one_letter_code
_entity_poly.pdbx_strand_id
1 'polypeptide(L)' 'MEDESTLIMLIQQYAARFGMTFSSKAMEDEAIKQKAMLLMMQAINGTRGPVTDEDLGL' A
#
# COMPACT_ATOMS: atom_id res chain seq x y z
N MET A 1 -11.10 8.53 11.19
CA MET A 1 -9.98 9.30 11.80
C MET A 1 -8.82 8.40 12.19
N GLU A 2 -9.01 7.34 12.99
CA GLU A 2 -7.90 6.44 13.39
C GLU A 2 -7.36 5.54 12.25
N ASP A 3 -8.24 5.12 11.32
CA ASP A 3 -7.84 4.30 10.16
C ASP A 3 -7.09 5.09 9.07
N GLU A 4 -7.47 6.36 8.84
CA GLU A 4 -6.83 7.19 7.81
C GLU A 4 -5.41 7.60 8.19
N SER A 5 -5.15 7.93 9.46
CA SER A 5 -3.79 8.25 9.93
C SER A 5 -2.87 7.04 9.83
N THR A 6 -3.38 5.86 10.18
CA THR A 6 -2.65 4.59 10.05
C THR A 6 -2.31 4.27 8.59
N LEU A 7 -3.28 4.46 7.69
CA LEU A 7 -3.08 4.28 6.26
C LEU A 7 -2.03 5.24 5.69
N ILE A 8 -2.12 6.53 6.04
CA ILE A 8 -1.14 7.54 5.60
C ILE A 8 0.26 7.17 6.08
N MET A 9 0.40 6.76 7.35
CA MET A 9 1.68 6.31 7.90
C MET A 9 2.23 5.11 7.12
N LEU A 10 1.38 4.13 6.78
CA LEU A 10 1.79 2.96 6.02
C LEU A 10 2.29 3.35 4.61
N ILE A 11 1.58 4.24 3.92
CA ILE A 11 1.97 4.76 2.60
C ILE A 11 3.30 5.51 2.69
N GLN A 12 3.50 6.33 3.73
CA GLN A 12 4.76 7.07 3.93
C GLN A 12 5.94 6.13 4.17
N GLN A 13 5.77 5.10 5.00
CA GLN A 13 6.81 4.09 5.24
C GLN A 13 7.15 3.30 3.97
N TYR A 14 6.12 2.94 3.20
CA TYR A 14 6.30 2.26 1.93
C TYR A 14 7.06 3.12 0.92
N ALA A 15 6.66 4.39 0.76
CA ALA A 15 7.31 5.34 -0.13
C ALA A 15 8.78 5.61 0.26
N ALA A 16 9.06 5.74 1.56
CA ALA A 16 10.41 5.92 2.07
C ALA A 16 11.33 4.72 1.78
N ARG A 17 10.77 3.50 1.76
CA ARG A 17 11.53 2.27 1.51
C ARG A 17 11.82 2.04 0.02
N PHE A 18 10.86 2.32 -0.85
CA PHE A 18 10.94 1.94 -2.27
C PHE A 18 11.07 3.13 -3.24
N GLY A 19 10.94 4.36 -2.76
CA GLY A 19 10.99 5.56 -3.60
C GLY A 19 9.81 5.70 -4.57
N MET A 20 8.74 4.94 -4.34
CA MET A 20 7.56 4.89 -5.20
C MET A 20 6.27 4.71 -4.39
N THR A 21 5.16 5.12 -4.99
CA THR A 21 3.80 4.83 -4.52
C THR A 21 3.02 4.17 -5.66
N PHE A 22 1.79 3.74 -5.38
CA PHE A 22 0.87 3.20 -6.38
C PHE A 22 -0.30 4.15 -6.63
N SER A 23 -1.13 3.80 -7.61
CA SER A 23 -2.28 4.60 -8.03
C SER A 23 -3.27 4.87 -6.90
N SER A 24 -3.74 6.13 -6.77
CA SER A 24 -4.80 6.47 -5.81
C SER A 24 -6.12 5.74 -6.09
N LYS A 25 -6.31 5.20 -7.31
CA LYS A 25 -7.46 4.35 -7.65
C LYS A 25 -7.58 3.13 -6.73
N ALA A 26 -6.46 2.63 -6.22
CA ALA A 26 -6.45 1.55 -5.24
C ALA A 26 -7.13 1.92 -3.91
N MET A 27 -7.34 3.21 -3.64
CA MET A 27 -8.00 3.72 -2.44
C MET A 27 -9.50 3.98 -2.64
N GLU A 28 -10.00 3.91 -3.88
CA GLU A 28 -11.40 4.16 -4.22
C GLU A 28 -12.28 2.92 -4.02
N ASP A 29 -11.69 1.72 -4.05
CA ASP A 29 -12.33 0.45 -3.77
C ASP A 29 -11.80 -0.14 -2.45
N GLU A 30 -12.70 -0.42 -1.50
CA GLU A 30 -12.31 -0.90 -0.17
C GLU A 30 -11.62 -2.28 -0.19
N ALA A 31 -11.95 -3.16 -1.13
CA ALA A 31 -11.30 -4.46 -1.25
C ALA A 31 -9.86 -4.31 -1.79
N ILE A 32 -9.67 -3.46 -2.82
CA ILE A 32 -8.34 -3.16 -3.36
C ILE A 32 -7.48 -2.44 -2.31
N LYS A 33 -8.08 -1.52 -1.56
CA LYS A 33 -7.41 -0.80 -0.47
C LYS A 33 -6.91 -1.73 0.62
N GLN A 34 -7.76 -2.64 1.12
CA GLN A 34 -7.35 -3.64 2.12
C GLN A 34 -6.24 -4.55 1.60
N LYS A 35 -6.33 -4.97 0.33
CA LYS A 35 -5.27 -5.75 -0.33
C LYS A 35 -3.96 -4.96 -0.39
N ALA A 36 -4.01 -3.70 -0.81
CA ALA A 36 -2.83 -2.83 -0.87
C ALA A 36 -2.18 -2.66 0.51
N MET A 37 -2.97 -2.49 1.57
CA MET A 37 -2.46 -2.40 2.94
C MET A 37 -1.71 -3.66 3.36
N LEU A 38 -2.29 -4.85 3.13
CA LEU A 38 -1.64 -6.12 3.45
C LEU A 38 -0.31 -6.29 2.70
N LEU A 39 -0.32 -6.00 1.40
CA LEU A 39 0.87 -6.15 0.56
C LEU A 39 1.96 -5.13 0.91
N MET A 40 1.58 -3.89 1.25
CA MET A 40 2.52 -2.87 1.75
C MET A 40 3.18 -3.34 3.05
N MET A 41 2.43 -3.89 4.01
CA MET A 41 2.99 -4.41 5.25
C MET A 41 4.01 -5.53 4.99
N GLN A 42 3.69 -6.46 4.08
CA GLN A 42 4.62 -7.53 3.68
C GLN A 42 5.90 -6.95 3.04
N ALA A 43 5.75 -5.96 2.16
CA ALA A 43 6.89 -5.31 1.49
C ALA A 43 7.78 -4.53 2.47
N ILE A 44 7.17 -3.80 3.41
CA ILE A 44 7.87 -3.07 4.48
C ILE A 44 8.65 -4.05 5.37
N ASN A 45 8.03 -5.17 5.75
CA ASN A 45 8.66 -6.22 6.55
C ASN A 45 9.71 -7.05 5.78
N GLY A 46 9.87 -6.81 4.47
CA GLY A 46 10.85 -7.48 3.63
C GLY A 46 10.46 -8.90 3.23
N THR A 47 9.20 -9.32 3.41
CA THR A 47 8.73 -10.64 2.98
C THR A 47 8.38 -10.68 1.49
N ARG A 48 8.28 -9.51 0.83
CA ARG A 48 8.16 -9.37 -0.63
C ARG A 48 8.83 -8.08 -1.12
N GLY A 49 8.95 -7.96 -2.44
CA GLY A 49 9.34 -6.72 -3.12
C GLY A 49 8.20 -5.69 -3.21
N PRO A 50 8.40 -4.60 -3.96
CA PRO A 50 7.39 -3.56 -4.18
C PRO A 50 6.05 -4.13 -4.64
N VAL A 51 4.96 -3.50 -4.20
CA VAL A 51 3.60 -3.64 -4.71
C VAL A 51 3.46 -2.87 -6.01
N THR A 52 2.86 -3.50 -7.01
CA THR A 52 2.58 -2.95 -8.34
C THR A 52 1.07 -2.92 -8.60
N ASP A 53 0.63 -2.23 -9.65
CA ASP A 53 -0.79 -2.22 -10.04
C ASP A 53 -1.27 -3.64 -10.44
N GLU A 54 -0.40 -4.48 -11.01
CA GLU A 54 -0.70 -5.89 -11.32
C GLU A 54 -1.03 -6.70 -10.07
N ASP A 55 -0.31 -6.47 -8.96
CA ASP A 55 -0.64 -7.09 -7.67
C ASP A 55 -2.04 -6.72 -7.17
N LEU A 56 -2.53 -5.53 -7.56
CA LEU A 56 -3.82 -4.99 -7.16
C LEU A 56 -4.93 -5.31 -8.17
N GLY A 57 -4.59 -5.78 -9.38
CA GLY A 57 -5.54 -6.03 -10.46
C GLY A 57 -6.02 -4.74 -11.13
N LEU A 58 -5.18 -3.70 -11.16
CA LEU A 58 -5.43 -2.39 -11.74
C LEU A 58 -4.75 -2.19 -13.10
#